data_AF-A0A432Y008-F1
#
_entry.id   AF-A0A432Y008-F1
#
_cell.length_a   1.000
_cell.length_b   1.000
_cell.length_c   1.000
_cell.angle_alpha   90.00
_cell.angle_beta   90.00
_cell.angle_gamma   90.00
#
_symmetry.space_group_name_H-M   'P 1'
#
loop_
_entity.id
_entity.type
_entity.pdbx_description
1 polymer ?
#
loop_
_entity_poly.entity_id
_entity_poly.type
_entity_poly.pdbx_seq_one_letter_code
_entity_poly.pdbx_strand_id
1 'polypeptide(L)'
;MNRFHIGLVVNPLAGLGGSVALKGSDGADTAALAQQLGAEAKAPQRAAQALEQLLNDAAQIKISTGAGLLGEQSCQLAGLQCEVVYQGADPSTATDSKELARRLIEDAKVDLLVFAGGDGTARDIHGICPAEQPVLGIPAGVKIHSGVYAVSPRAAGKVMAQMVRGELTTVTHADVMDIDETAFRQGTVRAKRFGELLVPAELRYVQAVKMGGRESDELVLADIAADFIESMEDDVLYIMGSGSTVAAIMEDLQLPNTLLGVDVVKNGKLFAQDVTAKQLEQWIIKEQQAAVIVVTVIGGQGHLFGRGNQQLSSKLLAHLGKDAIRVVASKRKLQHLDGRPLLVDTGDHQVDDALSGVIRVTTGYHDEVFMQIAAP
;
A
#
# COMPACT_ATOMS: atom_id res chain seq x y z
N MET A 1 7.45 -2.93 -19.60
CA MET A 1 6.85 -3.19 -18.27
C MET A 1 7.81 -2.71 -17.21
N ASN A 2 7.37 -1.77 -16.37
CA ASN A 2 8.14 -1.37 -15.19
C ASN A 2 8.23 -2.55 -14.23
N ARG A 3 9.42 -2.75 -13.64
CA ARG A 3 9.65 -3.76 -12.62
C ARG A 3 9.05 -3.28 -11.31
N PHE A 4 8.40 -4.17 -10.56
CA PHE A 4 7.85 -3.87 -9.23
C PHE A 4 8.99 -3.44 -8.30
N HIS A 5 8.89 -2.24 -7.72
CA HIS A 5 9.98 -1.61 -7.00
C HIS A 5 9.80 -1.75 -5.49
N ILE A 6 10.67 -2.55 -4.88
CA ILE A 6 10.70 -2.77 -3.43
C ILE A 6 11.77 -1.89 -2.79
N GLY A 7 11.39 -1.11 -1.79
CA GLY A 7 12.32 -0.42 -0.91
C GLY A 7 12.58 -1.22 0.35
N LEU A 8 13.84 -1.55 0.65
CA LEU A 8 14.18 -2.34 1.84
C LEU A 8 14.91 -1.48 2.88
N VAL A 9 14.42 -1.53 4.12
CA VAL A 9 15.06 -0.93 5.32
C VAL A 9 15.33 -2.03 6.34
N VAL A 10 16.58 -2.26 6.72
CA VAL A 10 16.92 -3.22 7.78
C VAL A 10 17.49 -2.45 8.96
N ASN A 11 16.83 -2.52 10.11
CA ASN A 11 17.40 -2.02 11.36
C ASN A 11 18.38 -3.07 11.92
N PRO A 12 19.71 -2.83 11.88
CA PRO A 12 20.69 -3.84 12.26
C PRO A 12 20.65 -4.20 13.75
N LEU A 13 20.17 -3.27 14.58
CA LEU A 13 20.12 -3.41 16.03
C LEU A 13 18.89 -4.19 16.49
N ALA A 14 17.90 -4.41 15.61
CA ALA A 14 16.65 -5.06 15.96
C ALA A 14 16.88 -6.51 16.44
N GLY A 15 16.33 -6.81 17.63
CA GLY A 15 16.37 -8.16 18.20
C GLY A 15 17.67 -8.53 18.92
N LEU A 16 18.68 -7.65 18.91
CA LEU A 16 20.02 -7.95 19.41
C LEU A 16 20.04 -8.35 20.90
N GLY A 17 19.34 -7.61 21.75
CA GLY A 17 19.29 -7.91 23.19
C GLY A 17 18.42 -9.10 23.59
N GLY A 18 17.74 -9.77 22.65
CA GLY A 18 16.91 -10.94 22.95
C GLY A 18 17.72 -12.15 23.41
N SER A 19 18.77 -12.47 22.65
CA SER A 19 19.64 -13.64 22.91
C SER A 19 20.42 -13.56 24.22
N VAL A 20 20.59 -12.34 24.75
CA VAL A 20 21.38 -12.02 25.95
C VAL A 20 20.50 -11.53 27.12
N ALA A 21 19.20 -11.80 27.07
CA ALA A 21 18.23 -11.48 28.13
C ALA A 21 18.09 -9.98 28.49
N LEU A 22 18.48 -9.07 27.59
CA LEU A 22 18.35 -7.61 27.77
C LEU A 22 16.97 -7.06 27.40
N LYS A 23 16.00 -7.95 27.13
CA LYS A 23 14.58 -7.63 26.91
C LYS A 23 14.26 -6.74 25.70
N GLY A 24 15.26 -6.32 24.91
CA GLY A 24 15.17 -5.43 23.75
C GLY A 24 16.53 -4.81 23.39
N SER A 25 16.56 -3.84 22.48
CA SER A 25 17.78 -3.15 22.01
C SER A 25 17.76 -1.63 22.21
N ASP A 26 16.64 -1.05 22.66
CA ASP A 26 16.36 0.37 22.43
C ASP A 26 16.86 1.30 23.57
N GLY A 27 17.59 0.73 24.53
CA GLY A 27 18.37 1.51 25.51
C GLY A 27 19.72 1.93 24.96
N ALA A 28 20.16 3.15 25.31
CA ALA A 28 21.39 3.77 24.81
C ALA A 28 22.64 2.86 24.88
N ASP A 29 22.79 2.08 25.95
CA ASP A 29 23.93 1.16 26.13
C ASP A 29 23.58 -0.31 25.83
N THR A 30 22.31 -0.61 25.56
CA THR A 30 21.81 -1.99 25.45
C THR A 30 22.39 -2.70 24.24
N ALA A 31 22.50 -2.03 23.09
CA ALA A 31 23.06 -2.60 21.89
C ALA A 31 24.56 -2.93 22.05
N ALA A 32 25.34 -2.00 22.62
CA ALA A 32 26.76 -2.20 22.90
C ALA A 32 26.99 -3.34 23.90
N LEU A 33 26.20 -3.38 24.98
CA LEU A 33 26.25 -4.45 25.96
C LEU A 33 25.87 -5.81 25.35
N ALA A 34 24.88 -5.85 24.47
CA ALA A 34 24.48 -7.08 23.79
C ALA A 34 25.63 -7.64 22.93
N GLN A 35 26.33 -6.78 22.18
CA GLN A 35 27.49 -7.19 21.39
C GLN A 35 28.63 -7.71 22.27
N GLN A 36 28.91 -7.04 23.39
CA GLN A 36 29.92 -7.52 24.37
C GLN A 36 29.57 -8.89 24.95
N LEU A 37 28.28 -9.18 25.10
CA LEU A 37 27.77 -10.48 25.54
C LEU A 37 27.69 -11.53 24.42
N GLY A 38 28.17 -11.20 23.21
CA GLY A 38 28.20 -12.11 22.06
C GLY A 38 26.89 -12.21 21.28
N ALA A 39 25.98 -11.23 21.42
CA ALA A 39 24.77 -11.19 20.61
C ALA A 39 25.09 -10.92 19.14
N GLU A 40 24.52 -11.73 18.25
CA GLU A 40 24.60 -11.55 16.80
C GLU A 40 23.39 -10.79 16.28
N ALA A 41 23.62 -9.85 15.36
CA ALA A 41 22.54 -9.17 14.64
C ALA A 41 21.83 -10.16 13.71
N LYS A 42 20.56 -10.44 13.99
CA LYS A 42 19.74 -11.39 13.22
C LYS A 42 18.85 -10.75 12.16
N ALA A 43 18.72 -9.42 12.19
CA ALA A 43 17.84 -8.69 11.28
C ALA A 43 18.21 -8.91 9.80
N PRO A 44 19.50 -8.87 9.38
CA PRO A 44 19.87 -9.12 7.99
C PRO A 44 19.50 -10.52 7.48
N GLN A 45 19.68 -11.56 8.30
CA GLN A 45 19.36 -12.94 7.94
C GLN A 45 17.84 -13.13 7.86
N ARG A 46 17.06 -12.49 8.73
CA ARG A 46 15.59 -12.54 8.66
C ARG A 46 15.08 -11.80 7.43
N ALA A 47 15.65 -10.64 7.09
CA ALA A 47 15.34 -9.96 5.84
C ALA A 47 15.67 -10.84 4.62
N ALA A 48 16.86 -11.47 4.61
CA ALA A 48 17.26 -12.39 3.55
C ALA A 48 16.27 -13.56 3.36
N GLN A 49 15.80 -14.19 4.46
CA GLN A 49 14.79 -15.27 4.40
C GLN A 49 13.47 -14.84 3.73
N ALA A 50 13.06 -13.58 3.91
CA ALA A 50 11.89 -13.04 3.23
C ALA A 50 12.18 -12.83 1.73
N LEU A 51 13.32 -12.21 1.43
CA LEU A 51 13.77 -11.91 0.06
C LEU A 51 13.98 -13.17 -0.78
N GLU A 52 14.44 -14.27 -0.19
CA GLU A 52 14.61 -15.58 -0.87
C GLU A 52 13.31 -16.06 -1.54
N GLN A 53 12.13 -15.66 -1.04
CA GLN A 53 10.85 -16.02 -1.67
C GLN A 53 10.63 -15.35 -3.03
N LEU A 54 11.40 -14.31 -3.35
CA LEU A 54 11.33 -13.54 -4.60
C LEU A 54 12.31 -14.02 -5.68
N LEU A 55 13.15 -15.02 -5.39
CA LEU A 55 14.17 -15.51 -6.34
C LEU A 55 13.60 -15.93 -7.69
N ASN A 56 12.42 -16.55 -7.69
CA ASN A 56 11.74 -16.97 -8.92
C ASN A 56 11.20 -15.79 -9.73
N ASP A 57 11.03 -14.62 -9.09
CA ASP A 57 10.47 -13.41 -9.67
C ASP A 57 11.54 -12.31 -9.85
N ALA A 58 12.82 -12.64 -9.72
CA ALA A 58 13.94 -11.69 -9.70
C ALA A 58 13.99 -10.75 -10.93
N ALA A 59 13.55 -11.23 -12.10
CA ALA A 59 13.50 -10.43 -13.33
C ALA A 59 12.40 -9.35 -13.31
N GLN A 60 11.37 -9.53 -12.49
CA GLN A 60 10.21 -8.64 -12.39
C GLN A 60 10.37 -7.57 -11.30
N ILE A 61 11.44 -7.64 -10.51
CA ILE A 61 11.64 -6.76 -9.35
C ILE A 61 12.84 -5.83 -9.53
N LYS A 62 12.72 -4.66 -8.91
CA LYS A 62 13.83 -3.77 -8.59
C LYS A 62 13.86 -3.61 -7.08
N ILE A 63 15.04 -3.77 -6.46
CA ILE A 63 15.21 -3.53 -5.02
C ILE A 63 16.12 -2.32 -4.83
N SER A 64 15.69 -1.35 -4.02
CA SER A 64 16.56 -0.25 -3.54
C SER A 64 16.67 -0.31 -2.03
N THR A 65 17.87 -0.04 -1.50
CA THR A 65 18.16 -0.17 -0.07
C THR A 65 19.37 0.65 0.37
N GLY A 66 19.77 0.56 1.65
CA GLY A 66 20.96 1.19 2.20
C GLY A 66 22.18 0.26 2.23
N ALA A 67 23.37 0.85 2.28
CA ALA A 67 24.65 0.15 2.27
C ALA A 67 24.83 -0.80 3.47
N GLY A 68 25.56 -1.89 3.27
CA GLY A 68 25.90 -2.86 4.31
C GLY A 68 24.69 -3.42 5.06
N LEU A 69 24.69 -3.26 6.38
CA LEU A 69 23.66 -3.82 7.28
C LEU A 69 22.28 -3.18 7.13
N LEU A 70 22.17 -2.01 6.48
CA LEU A 70 20.90 -1.32 6.22
C LEU A 70 20.03 -2.03 5.17
N GLY A 71 20.58 -3.00 4.45
CA GLY A 71 19.82 -3.95 3.65
C GLY A 71 20.58 -4.56 2.47
N GLU A 72 21.67 -3.93 2.01
CA GLU A 72 22.55 -4.46 0.96
C GLU A 72 23.02 -5.90 1.29
N GLN A 73 23.48 -6.13 2.52
CA GLN A 73 23.92 -7.46 2.97
C GLN A 73 22.77 -8.48 2.91
N SER A 74 21.54 -8.06 3.21
CA SER A 74 20.37 -8.95 3.16
C SER A 74 20.06 -9.38 1.72
N CYS A 75 20.22 -8.47 0.77
CA CYS A 75 20.06 -8.75 -0.66
C CYS A 75 21.15 -9.70 -1.16
N GLN A 76 22.42 -9.45 -0.78
CA GLN A 76 23.55 -10.32 -1.10
C GLN A 76 23.35 -11.74 -0.55
N LEU A 77 22.93 -11.86 0.71
CA LEU A 77 22.63 -13.15 1.35
C LEU A 77 21.50 -13.91 0.64
N ALA A 78 20.46 -13.19 0.20
CA ALA A 78 19.34 -13.78 -0.54
C ALA A 78 19.67 -14.10 -2.01
N GLY A 79 20.82 -13.67 -2.53
CA GLY A 79 21.20 -13.83 -3.93
C GLY A 79 20.46 -12.89 -4.90
N LEU A 80 19.98 -11.73 -4.41
CA LEU A 80 19.29 -10.73 -5.21
C LEU A 80 20.15 -9.48 -5.42
N GLN A 81 20.02 -8.86 -6.59
CA GLN A 81 20.63 -7.57 -6.88
C GLN A 81 19.82 -6.44 -6.26
N CYS A 82 20.51 -5.43 -5.75
CA CYS A 82 19.89 -4.22 -5.22
C CYS A 82 20.66 -2.97 -5.61
N GLU A 83 19.97 -1.84 -5.66
CA GLU A 83 20.53 -0.50 -5.80
C GLU A 83 20.72 0.12 -4.41
N VAL A 84 21.95 0.49 -4.07
CA VAL A 84 22.24 1.21 -2.82
C VAL A 84 21.98 2.70 -3.04
N VAL A 85 20.99 3.24 -2.36
CA VAL A 85 20.55 4.65 -2.48
C VAL A 85 20.90 5.52 -1.27
N TYR A 86 21.44 4.89 -0.22
CA TYR A 86 21.81 5.56 1.02
C TYR A 86 23.00 4.88 1.69
N GLN A 87 23.88 5.69 2.25
CA GLN A 87 24.99 5.24 3.08
C GLN A 87 24.86 5.92 4.45
N GLY A 88 24.60 5.11 5.47
CA GLY A 88 24.44 5.57 6.84
C GLY A 88 25.75 5.63 7.62
N ALA A 89 25.63 5.99 8.90
CA ALA A 89 26.71 5.91 9.87
C ALA A 89 27.11 4.46 10.19
N ASP A 90 28.34 4.28 10.69
CA ASP A 90 28.82 3.01 11.25
C ASP A 90 29.30 3.24 12.70
N PRO A 91 28.58 2.73 13.72
CA PRO A 91 27.37 1.90 13.64
C PRO A 91 26.11 2.70 13.23
N SER A 92 25.18 2.00 12.55
CA SER A 92 23.89 2.58 12.12
C SER A 92 23.00 2.95 13.31
N THR A 93 22.19 3.99 13.11
CA THR A 93 21.24 4.56 14.06
C THR A 93 19.80 4.50 13.55
N ALA A 94 18.83 4.83 14.42
CA ALA A 94 17.44 5.01 14.02
C ALA A 94 17.25 6.15 12.99
N THR A 95 18.13 7.15 13.01
CA THR A 95 18.12 8.24 12.01
C THR A 95 18.44 7.71 10.62
N ASP A 96 19.38 6.77 10.51
CA ASP A 96 19.73 6.13 9.24
C ASP A 96 18.55 5.33 8.66
N SER A 97 17.79 4.62 9.51
CA SER A 97 16.59 3.89 9.09
C SER A 97 15.50 4.83 8.55
N LYS A 98 15.27 5.96 9.23
CA LYS A 98 14.29 6.98 8.80
C LYS A 98 14.69 7.67 7.51
N GLU A 99 15.95 8.08 7.39
CA GLU A 99 16.43 8.77 6.19
C GLU A 99 16.46 7.84 4.97
N LEU A 100 16.87 6.58 5.15
CA LEU A 100 16.76 5.57 4.09
C LEU A 100 15.31 5.41 3.63
N ALA A 101 14.37 5.22 4.56
CA ALA A 101 12.96 5.05 4.24
C ALA A 101 12.38 6.29 3.54
N ARG A 102 12.73 7.50 3.97
CA ARG A 102 12.35 8.75 3.29
C ARG A 102 12.83 8.77 1.83
N ARG A 103 14.11 8.45 1.59
CA ARG A 103 14.67 8.39 0.22
C ARG A 103 13.99 7.34 -0.64
N LEU A 104 13.64 6.19 -0.07
CA LEU A 104 12.93 5.13 -0.79
C LEU A 104 11.54 5.59 -1.24
N ILE A 105 10.81 6.31 -0.38
CA ILE A 105 9.47 6.81 -0.70
C ILE A 105 9.55 8.00 -1.67
N GLU A 106 10.34 9.01 -1.35
CA GLU A 106 10.30 10.30 -2.07
C GLU A 106 11.12 10.29 -3.36
N ASP A 107 12.35 9.76 -3.30
CA ASP A 107 13.30 9.82 -4.43
C ASP A 107 13.14 8.58 -5.32
N ALA A 108 13.10 7.39 -4.72
CA ALA A 108 13.03 6.13 -5.45
C ALA A 108 11.60 5.74 -5.85
N LYS A 109 10.57 6.30 -5.17
CA LYS A 109 9.14 6.07 -5.43
C LYS A 109 8.76 4.59 -5.46
N VAL A 110 9.14 3.87 -4.40
CA VAL A 110 8.92 2.42 -4.31
C VAL A 110 7.45 2.07 -4.23
N ASP A 111 7.06 0.99 -4.91
CA ASP A 111 5.71 0.41 -4.88
C ASP A 111 5.37 -0.17 -3.50
N LEU A 112 6.37 -0.72 -2.82
CA LEU A 112 6.24 -1.31 -1.49
C LEU A 112 7.47 -0.97 -0.64
N LEU A 113 7.25 -0.36 0.52
CA LEU A 113 8.28 -0.22 1.54
C LEU A 113 8.28 -1.46 2.43
N VAL A 114 9.42 -2.11 2.56
CA VAL A 114 9.62 -3.30 3.39
C VAL A 114 10.64 -2.98 4.45
N PHE A 115 10.34 -3.29 5.70
CA PHE A 115 11.29 -3.04 6.78
C PHE A 115 11.47 -4.26 7.70
N ALA A 116 12.70 -4.54 8.10
CA ALA A 116 13.02 -5.57 9.08
C ALA A 116 13.39 -4.92 10.41
N GLY A 117 12.57 -5.16 11.44
CA GLY A 117 12.69 -4.44 12.71
C GLY A 117 11.83 -4.99 13.86
N GLY A 118 11.78 -4.21 14.94
CA GLY A 118 10.84 -4.36 16.05
C GLY A 118 9.91 -3.15 16.18
N ASP A 119 9.03 -3.11 17.18
CA ASP A 119 8.02 -2.06 17.33
C ASP A 119 8.58 -0.62 17.28
N GLY A 120 9.76 -0.37 17.86
CA GLY A 120 10.45 0.92 17.73
C GLY A 120 10.74 1.32 16.27
N THR A 121 11.11 0.35 15.42
CA THR A 121 11.29 0.57 13.97
C THR A 121 9.97 0.81 13.27
N ALA A 122 8.91 0.08 13.62
CA ALA A 122 7.57 0.32 13.06
C ALA A 122 7.09 1.75 13.38
N ARG A 123 7.33 2.23 14.61
CA ARG A 123 7.07 3.61 15.02
C ARG A 123 7.87 4.62 14.19
N ASP A 124 9.15 4.36 13.96
CA ASP A 124 10.02 5.24 13.17
C ASP A 124 9.54 5.33 11.71
N ILE A 125 9.16 4.19 11.11
CA ILE A 125 8.59 4.14 9.75
C ILE A 125 7.25 4.86 9.68
N HIS A 126 6.36 4.64 10.65
CA HIS A 126 5.08 5.36 10.73
C HIS A 126 5.27 6.88 10.77
N GLY A 127 6.27 7.38 11.48
CA GLY A 127 6.52 8.82 11.59
C GLY A 127 6.91 9.53 10.29
N ILE A 128 7.23 8.79 9.23
CA ILE A 128 7.68 9.34 7.93
C ILE A 128 6.83 8.88 6.75
N CYS A 129 6.04 7.81 6.92
CA CYS A 129 5.35 7.16 5.81
C CYS A 129 4.06 7.91 5.47
N PRO A 130 3.83 8.31 4.21
CA PRO A 130 2.54 8.79 3.76
C PRO A 130 1.45 7.74 3.97
N ALA A 131 0.21 8.19 4.14
CA ALA A 131 -0.93 7.31 4.40
C ALA A 131 -1.17 6.28 3.28
N GLU A 132 -0.90 6.64 2.02
CA GLU A 132 -1.17 5.78 0.85
C GLU A 132 -0.02 4.82 0.49
N GLN A 133 1.16 4.97 1.10
CA GLN A 133 2.32 4.12 0.80
C GLN A 133 2.14 2.73 1.43
N PRO A 134 2.13 1.64 0.64
CA PRO A 134 2.11 0.29 1.19
C PRO A 134 3.40 0.00 1.95
N VAL A 135 3.26 -0.59 3.15
CA VAL A 135 4.36 -0.96 4.04
C VAL A 135 4.20 -2.40 4.53
N LEU A 136 5.27 -3.19 4.52
CA LEU A 136 5.27 -4.55 5.08
C LEU A 136 6.42 -4.77 6.06
N GLY A 137 6.09 -5.15 7.29
CA GLY A 137 7.05 -5.49 8.33
C GLY A 137 7.54 -6.95 8.24
N ILE A 138 8.86 -7.14 8.22
CA ILE A 138 9.55 -8.40 8.45
C ILE A 138 9.89 -8.47 9.95
N PRO A 139 9.35 -9.44 10.70
CA PRO A 139 9.57 -9.49 12.14
C PRO A 139 11.04 -9.80 12.44
N ALA A 140 11.75 -8.89 13.08
CA ALA A 140 13.12 -9.07 13.55
C ALA A 140 13.30 -8.83 15.06
N GLY A 141 12.36 -8.12 15.70
CA GLY A 141 12.33 -7.88 17.15
C GLY A 141 12.01 -9.12 18.01
N VAL A 142 12.16 -8.94 19.32
CA VAL A 142 11.93 -9.98 20.35
C VAL A 142 10.47 -10.00 20.84
N LYS A 143 9.82 -8.84 20.86
CA LYS A 143 8.44 -8.64 21.32
C LYS A 143 7.76 -7.68 20.35
N ILE A 144 6.98 -8.22 19.44
CA ILE A 144 6.32 -7.45 18.40
C ILE A 144 4.84 -7.42 18.76
N HIS A 145 4.31 -6.21 18.90
CA HIS A 145 2.91 -5.93 19.23
C HIS A 145 2.20 -5.21 18.10
N SER A 146 2.93 -4.54 17.20
CA SER A 146 2.35 -3.89 16.04
C SER A 146 1.74 -4.91 15.08
N GLY A 147 0.57 -4.58 14.53
CA GLY A 147 -0.11 -5.39 13.52
C GLY A 147 0.53 -5.34 12.13
N VAL A 148 1.58 -4.51 11.95
CA VAL A 148 2.19 -4.22 10.65
C VAL A 148 3.14 -5.32 10.14
N TYR A 149 3.39 -6.33 10.95
CA TYR A 149 4.32 -7.41 10.66
C TYR A 149 3.62 -8.65 10.13
N ALA A 150 4.24 -9.30 9.15
CA ALA A 150 3.86 -10.67 8.83
C ALA A 150 4.18 -11.61 10.01
N VAL A 151 3.46 -12.73 10.09
CA VAL A 151 3.64 -13.74 11.16
C VAL A 151 5.04 -14.38 11.17
N SER A 152 5.78 -14.30 10.05
CA SER A 152 7.18 -14.75 9.95
C SER A 152 7.88 -14.06 8.77
N PRO A 153 9.23 -14.06 8.72
CA PRO A 153 9.94 -13.52 7.56
C PRO A 153 9.55 -14.20 6.24
N ARG A 154 9.38 -15.52 6.25
CA ARG A 154 8.93 -16.26 5.07
C ARG A 154 7.51 -15.86 4.65
N ALA A 155 6.62 -15.57 5.59
CA ALA A 155 5.27 -15.09 5.29
C ALA A 155 5.30 -13.69 4.66
N ALA A 156 6.15 -12.78 5.14
CA ALA A 156 6.37 -11.50 4.48
C ALA A 156 6.86 -11.70 3.03
N GLY A 157 7.82 -12.60 2.83
CA GLY A 157 8.31 -13.00 1.51
C GLY A 157 7.21 -13.47 0.56
N LYS A 158 6.27 -14.28 1.05
CA LYS A 158 5.13 -14.76 0.25
C LYS A 158 4.21 -13.62 -0.16
N VAL A 159 3.84 -12.73 0.76
CA VAL A 159 2.98 -11.57 0.45
C VAL A 159 3.65 -10.67 -0.59
N MET A 160 4.96 -10.40 -0.46
CA MET A 160 5.71 -9.66 -1.48
C MET A 160 5.63 -10.36 -2.85
N ALA A 161 5.83 -11.68 -2.89
CA ALA A 161 5.77 -12.43 -4.14
C ALA A 161 4.38 -12.38 -4.80
N GLN A 162 3.31 -12.41 -4.01
CA GLN A 162 1.93 -12.25 -4.50
C GLN A 162 1.75 -10.89 -5.16
N MET A 163 2.17 -9.81 -4.50
CA MET A 163 2.10 -8.47 -5.07
C MET A 163 2.90 -8.35 -6.37
N VAL A 164 4.12 -8.88 -6.41
CA VAL A 164 4.98 -8.85 -7.62
C VAL A 164 4.32 -9.55 -8.80
N ARG A 165 3.63 -10.67 -8.56
CA ARG A 165 2.90 -11.44 -9.58
C ARG A 165 1.54 -10.85 -9.97
N GLY A 166 1.14 -9.72 -9.38
CA GLY A 166 -0.17 -9.11 -9.60
C GLY A 166 -1.32 -9.90 -9.01
N GLU A 167 -1.06 -10.79 -8.04
CA GLU A 167 -2.10 -11.47 -7.27
C GLU A 167 -2.75 -10.48 -6.29
N LEU A 168 -4.03 -10.69 -5.97
CA LEU A 168 -4.74 -9.86 -5.00
C LEU A 168 -4.16 -10.05 -3.60
N THR A 169 -3.81 -8.94 -2.94
CA THR A 169 -3.49 -8.91 -1.51
C THR A 169 -4.43 -7.95 -0.80
N THR A 170 -4.98 -8.35 0.33
CA THR A 170 -5.89 -7.51 1.13
C THR A 170 -5.13 -6.31 1.68
N VAL A 171 -5.75 -5.14 1.65
CA VAL A 171 -5.27 -3.94 2.34
C VAL A 171 -5.69 -4.03 3.79
N THR A 172 -4.75 -3.89 4.73
CA THR A 172 -5.04 -3.84 6.16
C THR A 172 -4.51 -2.54 6.74
N HIS A 173 -5.38 -1.76 7.37
CA HIS A 173 -4.99 -0.67 8.26
C HIS A 173 -4.51 -1.28 9.58
N ALA A 174 -3.19 -1.40 9.75
CA ALA A 174 -2.62 -2.16 10.85
C ALA A 174 -2.00 -1.23 11.91
N ASP A 175 -2.37 -1.46 13.17
CA ASP A 175 -1.91 -0.66 14.30
C ASP A 175 -0.40 -0.72 14.49
N VAL A 176 0.20 0.46 14.68
CA VAL A 176 1.57 0.64 15.14
C VAL A 176 1.53 0.81 16.64
N MET A 177 2.05 -0.19 17.35
CA MET A 177 2.06 -0.28 18.80
C MET A 177 3.50 -0.25 19.29
N ASP A 178 3.77 0.44 20.39
CA ASP A 178 5.06 0.31 21.07
C ASP A 178 4.85 0.29 22.58
N ILE A 179 5.76 -0.37 23.29
CA ILE A 179 5.71 -0.51 24.74
C ILE A 179 6.46 0.66 25.39
N ASP A 180 5.90 1.19 26.48
CA ASP A 180 6.67 2.03 27.38
C ASP A 180 7.77 1.19 28.04
N GLU A 181 8.98 1.26 27.48
CA GLU A 181 10.12 0.48 27.96
C GLU A 181 10.48 0.76 29.42
N THR A 182 10.24 2.00 29.91
CA THR A 182 10.54 2.37 31.29
C THR A 182 9.61 1.62 32.23
N ALA A 183 8.31 1.64 31.93
CA ALA A 183 7.31 0.87 32.65
C ALA A 183 7.58 -0.64 32.55
N PHE A 184 7.98 -1.13 31.37
CA PHE A 184 8.26 -2.54 31.12
C PHE A 184 9.45 -3.05 31.94
N ARG A 185 10.52 -2.26 32.08
CA ARG A 185 11.66 -2.59 32.95
C ARG A 185 11.25 -2.68 34.42
N GLN A 186 10.23 -1.93 34.82
CA GLN A 186 9.61 -1.98 36.15
C GLN A 186 8.54 -3.07 36.29
N GLY A 187 8.39 -3.96 35.29
CA GLY A 187 7.44 -5.08 35.31
C GLY A 187 6.01 -4.71 34.92
N THR A 188 5.77 -3.49 34.45
CA THR A 188 4.43 -3.02 34.03
C THR A 188 4.35 -2.95 32.50
N VAL A 189 3.43 -3.71 31.90
CA VAL A 189 3.21 -3.65 30.44
C VAL A 189 2.21 -2.53 30.13
N ARG A 190 2.68 -1.48 29.47
CA ARG A 190 1.84 -0.44 28.88
C ARG A 190 2.15 -0.31 27.40
N ALA A 191 1.24 -0.80 26.56
CA ALA A 191 1.32 -0.59 25.12
C ALA A 191 0.61 0.70 24.75
N LYS A 192 1.24 1.52 23.90
CA LYS A 192 0.68 2.76 23.36
C LYS A 192 0.52 2.62 21.86
N ARG A 193 -0.63 3.07 21.35
CA ARG A 193 -0.92 3.18 19.92
C ARG A 193 -0.32 4.48 19.37
N PHE A 194 0.41 4.40 18.26
CA PHE A 194 1.06 5.54 17.61
C PHE A 194 0.34 5.95 16.32
N GLY A 195 -0.36 5.03 15.67
CA GLY A 195 -1.15 5.25 14.46
C GLY A 195 -1.32 3.95 13.69
N GLU A 196 -1.49 4.03 12.38
CA GLU A 196 -1.73 2.89 11.49
C GLU A 196 -0.83 2.99 10.24
N LEU A 197 -0.49 1.84 9.66
CA LEU A 197 0.14 1.74 8.35
C LEU A 197 -0.74 0.88 7.42
N LEU A 198 -0.68 1.16 6.12
CA LEU A 198 -1.30 0.33 5.09
C LEU A 198 -0.44 -0.90 4.82
N VAL A 199 -0.94 -2.08 5.15
CA VAL A 199 -0.17 -3.32 5.08
C VAL A 199 -0.81 -4.32 4.14
N PRO A 200 -0.07 -4.86 3.14
CA PRO A 200 -0.56 -5.96 2.34
C PRO A 200 -0.61 -7.23 3.18
N ALA A 201 -1.72 -7.96 3.08
CA ALA A 201 -1.92 -9.23 3.75
C ALA A 201 -2.36 -10.31 2.76
N GLU A 202 -2.23 -11.58 3.17
CA GLU A 202 -2.83 -12.70 2.44
C GLU A 202 -4.32 -12.42 2.17
N LEU A 203 -4.77 -12.74 0.95
CA LEU A 203 -6.13 -12.46 0.50
C LEU A 203 -7.16 -13.08 1.45
N ARG A 204 -8.01 -12.23 2.03
CA ARG A 204 -9.16 -12.65 2.83
C ARG A 204 -10.44 -12.38 2.06
N TYR A 205 -11.45 -13.20 2.30
CA TYR A 205 -12.82 -12.94 1.87
C TYR A 205 -13.61 -12.59 3.13
N VAL A 206 -14.21 -11.40 3.18
CA VAL A 206 -15.09 -11.03 4.30
C VAL A 206 -16.34 -11.90 4.18
N GLN A 207 -16.67 -12.62 5.26
CA GLN A 207 -17.81 -13.52 5.25
C GLN A 207 -19.11 -12.70 5.30
N ALA A 208 -19.83 -12.62 4.17
CA ALA A 208 -21.19 -12.11 4.16
C ALA A 208 -22.07 -12.93 5.12
N VAL A 209 -22.70 -12.25 6.08
CA VAL A 209 -23.56 -12.88 7.08
C VAL A 209 -24.79 -13.51 6.42
N LYS A 210 -24.90 -14.83 6.58
CA LYS A 210 -26.12 -15.65 6.40
C LYS A 210 -26.72 -15.71 4.99
N MET A 211 -25.98 -16.25 4.03
CA MET A 211 -26.54 -17.20 3.06
C MET A 211 -25.51 -18.29 2.79
N GLY A 212 -25.82 -19.54 3.14
CA GLY A 212 -25.01 -20.68 2.73
C GLY A 212 -25.15 -20.86 1.22
N GLY A 213 -24.25 -20.27 0.45
CA GLY A 213 -24.27 -20.30 -1.01
C GLY A 213 -23.38 -19.22 -1.59
N ARG A 214 -22.92 -19.44 -2.83
CA ARG A 214 -22.13 -18.54 -3.69
C ARG A 214 -22.32 -17.04 -3.37
N GLU A 215 -21.22 -16.31 -3.31
CA GLU A 215 -21.19 -14.83 -3.31
C GLU A 215 -22.12 -14.29 -4.42
N SER A 216 -23.06 -13.43 -4.05
CA SER A 216 -23.97 -12.78 -5.00
C SER A 216 -23.32 -11.51 -5.52
N ASP A 217 -23.19 -11.39 -6.84
CA ASP A 217 -22.62 -10.20 -7.47
C ASP A 217 -23.40 -8.93 -7.04
N GLU A 218 -24.71 -9.01 -6.79
CA GLU A 218 -25.54 -7.90 -6.30
C GLU A 218 -25.17 -7.46 -4.87
N LEU A 219 -24.93 -8.43 -3.97
CA LEU A 219 -24.55 -8.13 -2.58
C LEU A 219 -23.18 -7.46 -2.53
N VAL A 220 -22.23 -7.92 -3.35
CA VAL A 220 -20.90 -7.30 -3.45
C VAL A 220 -21.01 -5.86 -3.96
N LEU A 221 -21.88 -5.60 -4.92
CA LEU A 221 -22.08 -4.24 -5.43
C LEU A 221 -22.72 -3.32 -4.38
N ALA A 222 -23.70 -3.81 -3.61
CA ALA A 222 -24.28 -3.08 -2.49
C ALA A 222 -23.24 -2.79 -1.39
N ASP A 223 -22.38 -3.76 -1.08
CA ASP A 223 -21.29 -3.58 -0.11
C ASP A 223 -20.26 -2.53 -0.57
N ILE A 224 -19.88 -2.55 -1.85
CA ILE A 224 -19.02 -1.53 -2.46
C ILE A 224 -19.69 -0.15 -2.41
N ALA A 225 -20.98 -0.07 -2.70
CA ALA A 225 -21.73 1.18 -2.68
C ALA A 225 -21.84 1.75 -1.26
N ALA A 226 -22.17 0.92 -0.28
CA ALA A 226 -22.22 1.32 1.12
C ALA A 226 -20.87 1.88 1.61
N ASP A 227 -19.76 1.21 1.30
CA ASP A 227 -18.41 1.67 1.68
C ASP A 227 -18.08 3.01 1.04
N PHE A 228 -18.31 3.13 -0.27
CA PHE A 228 -18.02 4.36 -0.99
C PHE A 228 -18.88 5.53 -0.49
N ILE A 229 -20.19 5.33 -0.30
CA ILE A 229 -21.10 6.36 0.19
C ILE A 229 -20.73 6.81 1.61
N GLU A 230 -20.35 5.87 2.48
CA GLU A 230 -19.87 6.19 3.84
C GLU A 230 -18.59 7.05 3.81
N SER A 231 -17.72 6.82 2.82
CA SER A 231 -16.49 7.60 2.65
C SER A 231 -16.69 8.99 2.02
N MET A 232 -17.90 9.36 1.60
CA MET A 232 -18.15 10.65 0.95
C MET A 232 -18.02 11.82 1.93
N GLU A 233 -17.31 12.85 1.49
CA GLU A 233 -17.10 14.11 2.18
C GLU A 233 -17.98 15.20 1.58
N ASP A 234 -18.43 16.12 2.44
CA ASP A 234 -19.15 17.31 1.99
C ASP A 234 -18.24 18.25 1.18
N ASP A 235 -18.86 18.99 0.27
CA ASP A 235 -18.26 19.99 -0.62
C ASP A 235 -17.21 19.49 -1.61
N VAL A 236 -17.10 18.16 -1.79
CA VAL A 236 -16.27 17.50 -2.81
C VAL A 236 -17.10 17.13 -4.06
N LEU A 237 -16.51 17.31 -5.25
CA LEU A 237 -17.06 16.79 -6.50
C LEU A 237 -16.66 15.32 -6.72
N TYR A 238 -17.64 14.43 -6.74
CA TYR A 238 -17.43 13.03 -7.10
C TYR A 238 -17.71 12.82 -8.59
N ILE A 239 -16.66 12.53 -9.35
CA ILE A 239 -16.71 12.33 -10.80
C ILE A 239 -16.95 10.85 -11.04
N MET A 240 -18.19 10.51 -11.33
CA MET A 240 -18.69 9.15 -11.46
C MET A 240 -18.46 8.66 -12.89
N GLY A 241 -17.48 7.79 -13.07
CA GLY A 241 -17.16 7.20 -14.35
C GLY A 241 -18.20 6.20 -14.86
N SER A 242 -18.03 5.75 -16.10
CA SER A 242 -18.91 4.73 -16.68
C SER A 242 -18.69 3.34 -16.09
N GLY A 243 -19.74 2.51 -16.06
CA GLY A 243 -19.63 1.08 -15.79
C GLY A 243 -20.59 0.57 -14.71
N SER A 244 -20.83 -0.74 -14.70
CA SER A 244 -21.88 -1.34 -13.87
C SER A 244 -21.65 -1.19 -12.35
N THR A 245 -20.39 -1.14 -11.91
CA THR A 245 -20.09 -0.98 -10.48
C THR A 245 -20.35 0.45 -10.02
N VAL A 246 -20.00 1.46 -10.83
CA VAL A 246 -20.34 2.87 -10.52
C VAL A 246 -21.85 3.10 -10.65
N ALA A 247 -22.51 2.45 -11.61
CA ALA A 247 -23.96 2.51 -11.74
C ALA A 247 -24.69 2.02 -10.48
N ALA A 248 -24.20 0.95 -9.83
CA ALA A 248 -24.76 0.45 -8.57
C ALA A 248 -24.60 1.47 -7.43
N ILE A 249 -23.47 2.18 -7.37
CA ILE A 249 -23.27 3.28 -6.40
C ILE A 249 -24.29 4.39 -6.63
N MET A 250 -24.51 4.78 -7.88
CA MET A 250 -25.49 5.82 -8.25
C MET A 250 -26.93 5.38 -7.92
N GLU A 251 -27.25 4.10 -8.10
CA GLU A 251 -28.54 3.51 -7.73
C GLU A 251 -28.79 3.58 -6.23
N ASP A 252 -27.80 3.22 -5.40
CA ASP A 252 -27.89 3.31 -3.93
C ASP A 252 -27.99 4.76 -3.44
N LEU A 253 -27.31 5.70 -4.11
CA LEU A 253 -27.49 7.14 -3.90
C LEU A 253 -28.87 7.66 -4.35
N GLN A 254 -29.67 6.84 -5.05
CA GLN A 254 -30.95 7.21 -5.65
C GLN A 254 -30.82 8.36 -6.67
N LEU A 255 -29.72 8.37 -7.42
CA LEU A 255 -29.42 9.40 -8.42
C LEU A 255 -29.47 8.82 -9.85
N PRO A 256 -29.87 9.64 -10.85
CA PRO A 256 -29.75 9.25 -12.26
C PRO A 256 -28.30 8.95 -12.66
N ASN A 257 -28.09 7.95 -13.52
CA ASN A 257 -26.77 7.54 -14.02
C ASN A 257 -26.73 7.42 -15.54
N THR A 258 -25.67 7.94 -16.15
CA THR A 258 -25.38 7.84 -17.58
C THR A 258 -24.47 6.65 -17.84
N LEU A 259 -25.02 5.55 -18.37
CA LEU A 259 -24.32 4.26 -18.50
C LEU A 259 -22.92 4.33 -19.14
N LEU A 260 -22.77 5.16 -20.18
CA LEU A 260 -21.53 5.36 -20.93
C LEU A 260 -21.01 6.81 -20.83
N GLY A 261 -21.50 7.56 -19.86
CA GLY A 261 -21.14 8.95 -19.63
C GLY A 261 -20.31 9.12 -18.37
N VAL A 262 -20.05 10.38 -18.03
CA VAL A 262 -19.46 10.77 -16.76
C VAL A 262 -20.42 11.72 -16.07
N ASP A 263 -20.88 11.36 -14.89
CA ASP A 263 -21.74 12.22 -14.08
C ASP A 263 -20.96 12.82 -12.91
N VAL A 264 -21.50 13.87 -12.31
CA VAL A 264 -20.88 14.53 -11.16
C VAL A 264 -21.87 14.63 -10.02
N VAL A 265 -21.47 14.13 -8.86
CA VAL A 265 -22.24 14.18 -7.61
C VAL A 265 -21.56 15.15 -6.65
N LYS A 266 -22.37 15.94 -5.92
CA LYS A 266 -21.91 16.81 -4.84
C LYS A 266 -22.95 16.85 -3.74
N ASN A 267 -22.56 16.68 -2.48
CA ASN A 267 -23.44 16.76 -1.30
C ASN A 267 -24.70 15.88 -1.45
N GLY A 268 -24.50 14.63 -1.88
CA GLY A 268 -25.57 13.65 -2.10
C GLY A 268 -26.55 13.98 -3.24
N LYS A 269 -26.20 14.92 -4.14
CA LYS A 269 -27.06 15.34 -5.25
C LYS A 269 -26.32 15.27 -6.58
N LEU A 270 -27.06 14.98 -7.64
CA LEU A 270 -26.55 15.10 -9.00
C LEU A 270 -26.26 16.57 -9.29
N PHE A 271 -24.97 16.91 -9.41
CA PHE A 271 -24.49 18.24 -9.71
C PHE A 271 -24.53 18.51 -11.22
N ALA A 272 -24.10 17.53 -12.01
CA ALA A 272 -24.14 17.59 -13.46
C ALA A 272 -24.20 16.17 -14.06
N GLN A 273 -24.80 16.05 -15.23
CA GLN A 273 -25.01 14.78 -15.93
C GLN A 273 -24.30 14.80 -17.28
N ASP A 274 -23.68 13.68 -17.66
CA ASP A 274 -22.97 13.45 -18.92
C ASP A 274 -22.04 14.60 -19.33
N VAL A 275 -21.09 14.91 -18.46
CA VAL A 275 -20.24 16.10 -18.56
C VAL A 275 -19.09 15.91 -19.53
N THR A 276 -18.63 17.00 -20.12
CA THR A 276 -17.46 17.03 -20.99
C THR A 276 -16.17 17.28 -20.20
N ALA A 277 -15.01 16.90 -20.78
CA ALA A 277 -13.70 17.22 -20.22
C ALA A 277 -13.52 18.72 -19.93
N LYS A 278 -14.03 19.60 -20.80
CA LYS A 278 -13.93 21.06 -20.62
C LYS A 278 -14.70 21.56 -19.40
N GLN A 279 -15.83 20.95 -19.06
CA GLN A 279 -16.60 21.29 -17.86
C GLN A 279 -15.85 20.83 -16.60
N LEU A 280 -15.33 19.60 -16.59
CA LEU A 280 -14.51 19.08 -15.50
C LEU A 280 -13.27 19.95 -15.26
N GLU A 281 -12.52 20.28 -16.31
CA GLU A 281 -11.36 21.17 -16.21
C GLU A 281 -11.73 22.58 -15.72
N GLN A 282 -12.92 23.08 -16.08
CA GLN A 282 -13.39 24.38 -15.61
C GLN A 282 -13.62 24.36 -14.09
N TRP A 283 -14.39 23.40 -13.57
CA TRP A 283 -14.69 23.32 -12.15
C TRP A 283 -13.46 22.97 -11.29
N ILE A 284 -12.62 22.07 -11.79
CA ILE A 284 -11.55 21.49 -10.97
C ILE A 284 -10.28 22.31 -11.09
N ILE A 285 -9.86 22.66 -12.32
CA ILE A 285 -8.58 23.34 -12.54
C ILE A 285 -8.73 24.86 -12.43
N LYS A 286 -9.80 25.45 -12.97
CA LYS A 286 -9.93 26.93 -12.93
C LYS A 286 -10.62 27.41 -11.67
N GLU A 287 -11.66 26.71 -11.23
CA GLU A 287 -12.40 27.06 -10.01
C GLU A 287 -11.84 26.39 -8.76
N GLN A 288 -10.83 25.52 -8.90
CA GLN A 288 -10.10 24.89 -7.79
C GLN A 288 -11.01 24.12 -6.82
N GLN A 289 -12.06 23.49 -7.35
CA GLN A 289 -12.94 22.66 -6.54
C GLN A 289 -12.27 21.32 -6.24
N ALA A 290 -12.34 20.89 -4.98
CA ALA A 290 -11.92 19.57 -4.56
C ALA A 290 -12.74 18.50 -5.30
N ALA A 291 -12.06 17.46 -5.80
CA ALA A 291 -12.71 16.42 -6.56
C ALA A 291 -12.06 15.05 -6.38
N VAL A 292 -12.87 14.01 -6.52
CA VAL A 292 -12.47 12.61 -6.48
C VAL A 292 -13.03 11.91 -7.71
N ILE A 293 -12.19 11.15 -8.41
CA ILE A 293 -12.59 10.32 -9.56
C ILE A 293 -13.00 8.95 -9.04
N VAL A 294 -14.19 8.49 -9.42
CA VAL A 294 -14.72 7.17 -9.08
C VAL A 294 -14.82 6.35 -10.35
N VAL A 295 -13.97 5.34 -10.49
CA VAL A 295 -13.88 4.53 -11.71
C VAL A 295 -13.91 3.05 -11.40
N THR A 296 -14.39 2.27 -12.37
CA THR A 296 -14.33 0.82 -12.33
C THR A 296 -13.49 0.29 -13.49
N VAL A 297 -13.09 -0.97 -13.39
CA VAL A 297 -12.26 -1.63 -14.39
C VAL A 297 -13.13 -2.13 -15.54
N ILE A 298 -12.67 -1.92 -16.77
CA ILE A 298 -13.27 -2.56 -17.95
C ILE A 298 -12.97 -4.07 -17.89
N GLY A 299 -14.02 -4.87 -17.64
CA GLY A 299 -13.92 -6.32 -17.42
C GLY A 299 -13.13 -7.05 -18.52
N GLY A 300 -12.20 -7.91 -18.11
CA GLY A 300 -11.33 -8.71 -19.00
C GLY A 300 -10.19 -7.96 -19.68
N GLN A 301 -10.28 -6.63 -19.78
CA GLN A 301 -9.27 -5.76 -20.41
C GLN A 301 -8.38 -5.02 -19.41
N GLY A 302 -8.84 -4.79 -18.18
CA GLY A 302 -8.05 -4.16 -17.13
C GLY A 302 -7.90 -2.63 -17.23
N HIS A 303 -8.49 -1.99 -18.24
CA HIS A 303 -8.32 -0.54 -18.43
C HIS A 303 -9.09 0.26 -17.36
N LEU A 304 -8.40 1.26 -16.79
CA LEU A 304 -8.97 2.30 -15.94
C LEU A 304 -9.21 3.60 -16.71
N PHE A 305 -8.28 4.01 -17.57
CA PHE A 305 -8.36 5.26 -18.34
C PHE A 305 -7.99 5.03 -19.81
N GLY A 306 -8.46 5.94 -20.67
CA GLY A 306 -8.14 5.96 -22.11
C GLY A 306 -9.19 5.34 -23.00
N ARG A 307 -9.92 4.34 -22.48
CA ARG A 307 -10.98 3.63 -23.20
C ARG A 307 -12.32 3.87 -22.54
N GLY A 308 -13.28 4.41 -23.30
CA GLY A 308 -14.66 4.58 -22.84
C GLY A 308 -14.90 5.71 -21.84
N ASN A 309 -13.86 6.45 -21.42
CA ASN A 309 -13.97 7.54 -20.45
C ASN A 309 -13.07 8.75 -20.80
N GLN A 310 -13.02 9.12 -22.07
CA GLN A 310 -12.18 10.23 -22.58
C GLN A 310 -12.56 11.62 -22.01
N GLN A 311 -13.70 11.73 -21.35
CA GLN A 311 -14.05 12.93 -20.58
C GLN A 311 -13.07 13.17 -19.41
N LEU A 312 -12.39 12.13 -18.92
CA LEU A 312 -11.31 12.21 -17.92
C LEU A 312 -9.98 12.47 -18.64
N SER A 313 -9.74 13.73 -19.02
CA SER A 313 -8.56 14.11 -19.82
C SER A 313 -7.25 13.90 -19.06
N SER A 314 -6.14 13.68 -19.79
CA SER A 314 -4.80 13.59 -19.19
C SER A 314 -4.45 14.84 -18.35
N LYS A 315 -4.90 16.02 -18.79
CA LYS A 315 -4.74 17.28 -18.06
C LYS A 315 -5.49 17.28 -16.72
N LEU A 316 -6.69 16.73 -16.68
CA LEU A 316 -7.45 16.57 -15.44
C LEU A 316 -6.76 15.58 -14.49
N LEU A 317 -6.36 14.43 -15.02
CA LEU A 317 -5.67 13.38 -14.26
C LEU A 317 -4.32 13.86 -13.70
N ALA A 318 -3.55 14.60 -14.48
CA ALA A 318 -2.30 15.22 -14.04
C ALA A 318 -2.51 16.23 -12.91
N HIS A 319 -3.63 16.97 -12.94
CA HIS A 319 -3.93 17.97 -11.91
C HIS A 319 -4.38 17.33 -10.59
N LEU A 320 -5.23 16.30 -10.66
CA LEU A 320 -5.77 15.62 -9.48
C LEU A 320 -4.78 14.64 -8.85
N GLY A 321 -3.95 13.99 -9.67
CA GLY A 321 -3.02 12.97 -9.20
C GLY A 321 -3.70 11.65 -8.82
N LYS A 322 -2.88 10.65 -8.47
CA LYS A 322 -3.33 9.29 -8.17
C LYS A 322 -4.19 9.20 -6.91
N ASP A 323 -3.89 10.02 -5.89
CA ASP A 323 -4.56 9.99 -4.59
C ASP A 323 -6.04 10.38 -4.66
N ALA A 324 -6.44 11.13 -5.69
CA ALA A 324 -7.82 11.51 -5.95
C ALA A 324 -8.61 10.44 -6.72
N ILE A 325 -8.03 9.27 -7.01
CA ILE A 325 -8.67 8.20 -7.78
C ILE A 325 -9.13 7.09 -6.84
N ARG A 326 -10.43 6.83 -6.83
CA ARG A 326 -11.05 5.69 -6.15
C ARG A 326 -11.46 4.67 -7.20
N VAL A 327 -10.87 3.48 -7.10
CA VAL A 327 -11.18 2.35 -7.98
C VAL A 327 -12.13 1.42 -7.25
N VAL A 328 -13.24 1.07 -7.90
CA VAL A 328 -14.27 0.16 -7.37
C VAL A 328 -14.45 -1.04 -8.29
N ALA A 329 -14.30 -2.26 -7.78
CA ALA A 329 -14.53 -3.49 -8.55
C ALA A 329 -14.65 -4.71 -7.63
N SER A 330 -15.45 -5.72 -8.00
CA SER A 330 -15.45 -6.98 -7.26
C SER A 330 -14.13 -7.75 -7.43
N LYS A 331 -13.73 -8.51 -6.39
CA LYS A 331 -12.56 -9.42 -6.46
C LYS A 331 -12.61 -10.33 -7.67
N ARG A 332 -13.80 -10.85 -8.01
CA ARG A 332 -14.02 -11.68 -9.20
C ARG A 332 -13.64 -10.97 -10.52
N LYS A 333 -14.00 -9.69 -10.69
CA LYS A 333 -13.62 -8.90 -11.88
C LYS A 333 -12.10 -8.76 -11.97
N LEU A 334 -11.44 -8.51 -10.84
CA LEU A 334 -9.98 -8.34 -10.77
C LEU A 334 -9.25 -9.67 -11.01
N GLN A 335 -9.73 -10.78 -10.44
CA GLN A 335 -9.13 -12.11 -10.62
C GLN A 335 -9.17 -12.59 -12.08
N HIS A 336 -10.18 -12.19 -12.86
CA HIS A 336 -10.22 -12.47 -14.30
C HIS A 336 -9.12 -11.77 -15.12
N LEU A 337 -8.35 -10.86 -14.51
CA LEU A 337 -7.16 -10.29 -15.15
C LEU A 337 -5.98 -11.27 -15.16
N ASP A 338 -6.01 -12.35 -14.36
CA ASP A 338 -4.99 -13.40 -14.36
C ASP A 338 -3.57 -12.86 -14.11
N GLY A 339 -3.42 -12.07 -13.04
CA GLY A 339 -2.16 -11.41 -12.66
C GLY A 339 -1.77 -10.19 -13.51
N ARG A 340 -2.52 -9.86 -14.57
CA ARG A 340 -2.25 -8.66 -15.37
C ARG A 340 -2.59 -7.39 -14.58
N PRO A 341 -1.77 -6.33 -14.72
CA PRO A 341 -2.04 -5.05 -14.06
C PRO A 341 -3.29 -4.38 -14.64
N LEU A 342 -3.80 -3.40 -13.89
CA LEU A 342 -4.70 -2.39 -14.41
C LEU A 342 -3.95 -1.50 -15.40
N LEU A 343 -4.64 -1.04 -16.46
CA LEU A 343 -4.02 -0.33 -17.57
C LEU A 343 -4.48 1.12 -17.62
N VAL A 344 -3.53 2.01 -17.85
CA VAL A 344 -3.78 3.43 -18.10
C VAL A 344 -3.18 3.82 -19.44
N ASP A 345 -3.99 4.43 -20.31
CA ASP A 345 -3.61 4.87 -21.65
C ASP A 345 -4.25 6.24 -21.91
N THR A 346 -3.77 7.27 -21.20
CA THR A 346 -4.38 8.61 -21.25
C THR A 346 -4.00 9.39 -22.52
N GLY A 347 -3.12 8.83 -23.35
CA GLY A 347 -2.50 9.51 -24.49
C GLY A 347 -1.36 10.45 -24.10
N ASP A 348 -1.00 10.52 -22.82
CA ASP A 348 0.15 11.27 -22.30
C ASP A 348 1.01 10.39 -21.40
N HIS A 349 2.16 9.96 -21.92
CA HIS A 349 3.09 9.09 -21.22
C HIS A 349 3.52 9.60 -19.84
N GLN A 350 3.61 10.91 -19.62
CA GLN A 350 4.02 11.45 -18.32
C GLN A 350 2.93 11.24 -17.27
N VAL A 351 1.67 11.34 -17.69
CA VAL A 351 0.52 11.07 -16.83
C VAL A 351 0.39 9.58 -16.57
N ASP A 352 0.56 8.75 -17.60
CA ASP A 352 0.51 7.29 -17.48
C ASP A 352 1.59 6.75 -16.54
N ASP A 353 2.82 7.28 -16.63
CA ASP A 353 3.91 6.97 -15.71
C ASP A 353 3.61 7.43 -14.27
N ALA A 354 3.02 8.62 -14.10
CA ALA A 354 2.67 9.16 -12.79
C ALA A 354 1.53 8.39 -12.10
N LEU A 355 0.62 7.78 -12.87
CA LEU A 355 -0.47 6.95 -12.38
C LEU A 355 -0.07 5.49 -12.13
N SER A 356 1.08 5.07 -12.67
CA SER A 356 1.58 3.70 -12.50
C SER A 356 1.98 3.38 -11.04
N GLY A 357 2.24 2.10 -10.79
CA GLY A 357 2.60 1.56 -9.48
C GLY A 357 1.40 0.90 -8.78
N VAL A 358 1.37 0.91 -7.46
CA VAL A 358 0.28 0.26 -6.70
C VAL A 358 -0.90 1.21 -6.46
N ILE A 359 -2.13 0.67 -6.52
CA ILE A 359 -3.38 1.34 -6.14
C ILE A 359 -4.26 0.43 -5.28
N ARG A 360 -5.10 1.03 -4.44
CA ARG A 360 -6.17 0.34 -3.70
C ARG A 360 -7.43 0.24 -4.55
N VAL A 361 -8.11 -0.89 -4.45
CA VAL A 361 -9.42 -1.11 -5.07
C VAL A 361 -10.40 -1.52 -4.00
N THR A 362 -11.49 -0.77 -3.85
CA THR A 362 -12.62 -1.15 -3.00
C THR A 362 -13.36 -2.30 -3.65
N THR A 363 -13.46 -3.41 -2.92
CA THR A 363 -14.02 -4.67 -3.38
C THR A 363 -15.24 -5.16 -2.59
N GLY A 364 -15.58 -4.46 -1.51
CA GLY A 364 -16.71 -4.71 -0.63
C GLY A 364 -16.70 -3.73 0.54
N TYR A 365 -17.53 -3.99 1.56
CA TYR A 365 -17.67 -3.13 2.73
C TYR A 365 -16.45 -3.26 3.65
N HIS A 366 -15.70 -2.17 3.81
CA HIS A 366 -14.39 -2.16 4.48
C HIS A 366 -13.43 -3.25 3.96
N ASP A 367 -13.52 -3.56 2.66
CA ASP A 367 -12.74 -4.62 2.01
C ASP A 367 -12.04 -4.09 0.76
N GLU A 368 -10.75 -3.86 0.87
CA GLU A 368 -9.90 -3.37 -0.21
C GLU A 368 -8.80 -4.37 -0.56
N VAL A 369 -8.36 -4.33 -1.83
CA VAL A 369 -7.19 -5.08 -2.31
C VAL A 369 -6.21 -4.16 -3.01
N PHE A 370 -4.94 -4.50 -2.98
CA PHE A 370 -3.93 -3.85 -3.80
C PHE A 370 -3.94 -4.42 -5.23
N MET A 371 -3.77 -3.54 -6.21
CA MET A 371 -3.57 -3.85 -7.62
C MET A 371 -2.40 -3.05 -8.18
N GLN A 372 -1.68 -3.62 -9.14
CA GLN A 372 -0.70 -2.87 -9.92
C GLN A 372 -1.41 -2.10 -11.05
N ILE A 373 -0.91 -0.90 -11.35
CA ILE A 373 -1.22 -0.10 -12.53
C ILE A 373 0.03 -0.05 -13.42
N ALA A 374 -0.14 -0.26 -14.71
CA ALA A 374 0.90 -0.11 -15.71
C ALA A 374 0.43 0.70 -16.92
N ALA A 375 1.34 1.53 -17.44
CA ALA A 375 1.27 2.09 -18.77
C ALA A 375 1.73 1.03 -19.81
N PRO A 376 0.94 0.76 -20.87
CA PRO A 376 1.25 -0.25 -21.88
C PRO A 376 2.39 0.15 -22.85
#